data_AF-A0A6G4X3V8-F1
#
_entry.id   AF-A0A6G4X3V8-F1
#
_cell.length_a   1.000
_cell.length_b   1.000
_cell.length_c   1.000
_cell.angle_alpha   90.00
_cell.angle_beta   90.00
_cell.angle_gamma   90.00
#
_symmetry.space_group_name_H-M   'P 1'
#
loop_
_entity.id
_entity.type
_entity.pdbx_description
1 polymer ?
#
loop_
_entity_poly.entity_id
_entity_poly.type
_entity_poly.pdbx_seq_one_letter_code
_entity_poly.pdbx_strand_id
1 'polypeptide(L)'
;MVTTSGSGAEAGGTEAILRVTVDELRRRTGEQQSELAAALGLSPTGLSRRQSGKAAWKLEDVDRLAAHWSIPVPDLLTGTEHAAACLPADRVEPSRSAEQPAPPPEPPG
;
A
#
# COMPACT_ATOMS: atom_id res chain seq x y z
N MET A 1 -35.28 0.81 18.01
CA MET A 1 -34.97 1.88 17.04
C MET A 1 -33.46 2.03 17.06
N VAL A 2 -32.75 1.32 16.18
CA VAL A 2 -31.27 1.31 16.15
C VAL A 2 -30.81 2.33 15.13
N THR A 3 -30.09 3.35 15.58
CA THR A 3 -29.43 4.32 14.71
C THR A 3 -28.04 3.77 14.39
N THR A 4 -27.93 3.00 13.31
CA THR A 4 -26.61 2.71 12.74
C THR A 4 -26.15 3.93 11.95
N SER A 5 -25.33 4.74 12.60
CA SER A 5 -24.49 5.77 11.98
C SER A 5 -23.81 5.20 10.75
N GLY A 6 -23.92 5.91 9.63
CA GLY A 6 -23.31 5.54 8.37
C GLY A 6 -21.82 5.29 8.52
N SER A 7 -21.41 4.07 8.23
CA SER A 7 -20.05 3.74 7.80
C SER A 7 -20.21 3.26 6.37
N GLY A 8 -19.83 4.11 5.42
CA GLY A 8 -20.04 3.90 3.99
C GLY A 8 -19.34 2.63 3.52
N ALA A 9 -20.08 1.52 3.50
CA ALA A 9 -19.83 0.43 2.60
C ALA A 9 -20.28 0.85 1.18
N GLU A 10 -19.63 1.88 0.61
CA GLU A 10 -19.56 2.05 -0.84
C GLU A 10 -18.52 1.02 -1.35
N ALA A 11 -18.83 -0.27 -1.16
CA ALA A 11 -18.18 -1.34 -1.89
C ALA A 11 -18.52 -1.14 -3.37
N GLY A 12 -17.63 -1.21 -4.35
CA GLY A 12 -16.25 -1.66 -4.39
C GLY A 12 -15.86 -1.53 -5.86
N GLY A 13 -15.42 -0.33 -6.25
CA GLY A 13 -14.86 -0.13 -7.59
C GLY A 13 -13.46 -0.73 -7.65
N THR A 14 -13.06 -1.30 -8.79
CA THR A 14 -11.71 -1.83 -9.00
C THR A 14 -10.62 -0.83 -8.59
N GLU A 15 -10.83 0.47 -8.84
CA GLU A 15 -9.91 1.53 -8.42
C GLU A 15 -9.89 1.77 -6.90
N ALA A 16 -10.99 1.51 -6.18
CA ALA A 16 -10.98 1.57 -4.71
C ALA A 16 -10.15 0.42 -4.12
N ILE A 17 -10.31 -0.79 -4.64
CA ILE A 17 -9.53 -1.96 -4.26
C ILE A 17 -8.04 -1.72 -4.55
N LEU A 18 -7.74 -1.18 -5.74
CA LEU A 18 -6.38 -0.84 -6.13
C LEU A 18 -5.72 0.16 -5.17
N ARG A 19 -6.43 1.24 -4.80
CA ARG A 19 -5.88 2.27 -3.90
C ARG A 19 -5.52 1.73 -2.52
N VAL A 20 -6.39 0.90 -1.95
CA VAL A 20 -6.18 0.27 -0.64
C VAL A 20 -5.05 -0.75 -0.71
N THR A 21 -4.95 -1.50 -1.81
CA THR A 21 -3.85 -2.46 -2.06
C THR A 21 -2.52 -1.76 -2.22
N VAL A 22 -2.45 -0.70 -3.02
CA VAL A 22 -1.23 0.11 -3.20
C VAL A 22 -0.74 0.69 -1.88
N ASP A 23 -1.65 1.16 -1.01
CA ASP A 23 -1.27 1.71 0.29
C ASP A 23 -0.69 0.64 1.22
N GLU A 24 -1.34 -0.52 1.30
CA GLU A 24 -0.85 -1.64 2.12
C GLU A 24 0.49 -2.20 1.61
N LEU A 25 0.65 -2.37 0.29
CA LEU A 25 1.90 -2.85 -0.28
C LEU A 25 3.05 -1.88 0.01
N ARG A 26 2.86 -0.57 -0.21
CA ARG A 26 3.86 0.44 0.15
C ARG A 26 4.22 0.42 1.62
N ARG A 27 3.23 0.20 2.50
CA ARG A 27 3.47 0.11 3.95
C ARG A 27 4.28 -1.14 4.31
N ARG A 28 4.06 -2.27 3.64
CA ARG A 28 4.81 -3.52 3.86
C ARG A 28 6.21 -3.50 3.26
N THR A 29 6.40 -2.83 2.12
CA THR A 29 7.70 -2.67 1.46
C THR A 29 8.50 -1.48 1.98
N GLY A 30 7.92 -0.64 2.85
CA GLY A 30 8.53 0.58 3.36
C GLY A 30 8.67 1.70 2.33
N GLU A 31 8.11 1.55 1.13
CA GLU A 31 8.32 2.46 0.01
C GLU A 31 7.57 3.79 0.16
N GLN A 32 8.31 4.88 -0.05
CA GLN A 32 7.72 6.21 -0.03
C GLN A 32 6.91 6.48 -1.30
N GLN A 33 6.01 7.47 -1.22
CA GLN A 33 5.12 7.80 -2.32
C GLN A 33 5.92 8.35 -3.52
N SER A 34 7.02 9.04 -3.26
CA SER A 34 7.93 9.54 -4.30
C SER A 34 8.64 8.42 -5.05
N GLU A 35 9.04 7.36 -4.36
CA GLU A 35 9.74 6.20 -4.94
C GLU A 35 8.79 5.42 -5.85
N LEU A 36 7.57 5.14 -5.37
CA LEU A 36 6.55 4.51 -6.19
C LEU A 36 6.16 5.38 -7.40
N ALA A 37 6.03 6.70 -7.21
CA ALA A 37 5.72 7.60 -8.31
C ALA A 37 6.81 7.54 -9.39
N ALA A 38 8.09 7.53 -9.00
CA ALA A 38 9.21 7.40 -9.92
C ALA A 38 9.18 6.07 -10.69
N ALA A 39 8.90 4.94 -10.01
CA ALA A 39 8.78 3.63 -10.64
C ALA A 39 7.65 3.56 -11.68
N LEU A 40 6.56 4.28 -11.44
CA LEU A 40 5.41 4.38 -12.35
C LEU A 40 5.61 5.41 -13.48
N GLY A 41 6.71 6.18 -13.47
CA GLY A 41 6.92 7.31 -14.38
C GLY A 41 5.94 8.47 -14.14
N LEU A 42 5.40 8.57 -12.92
CA LEU A 42 4.46 9.60 -12.49
C LEU A 42 5.16 10.65 -11.62
N SER A 43 4.56 11.85 -11.56
CA SER A 43 4.92 12.81 -10.51
C SER A 43 4.30 12.40 -9.17
N PRO A 44 4.90 12.76 -8.01
CA PRO A 44 4.32 12.52 -6.70
C PRO A 44 2.89 13.09 -6.56
N THR A 45 2.64 14.27 -7.13
CA THR A 45 1.30 14.87 -7.20
C THR A 45 0.34 14.04 -8.06
N GLY A 46 0.82 13.47 -9.18
CA GLY A 46 0.04 12.60 -10.05
C GLY A 46 -0.37 11.29 -9.37
N LEU A 47 0.52 10.70 -8.57
CA LEU A 47 0.23 9.53 -7.74
C LEU A 47 -0.74 9.88 -6.61
N SER A 48 -0.52 11.00 -5.90
CA SER A 48 -1.40 11.48 -4.83
C SER A 48 -2.84 11.72 -5.31
N ARG A 49 -3.01 12.31 -6.50
CA ARG A 49 -4.34 12.50 -7.11
C ARG A 49 -5.04 11.18 -7.41
N ARG A 50 -4.31 10.17 -7.90
CA ARG A 50 -4.86 8.82 -8.13
C ARG A 50 -5.21 8.11 -6.82
N GLN A 51 -4.33 8.16 -5.82
CA GLN A 51 -4.59 7.60 -4.48
C GLN A 51 -5.76 8.26 -3.76
N SER A 52 -6.03 9.55 -4.02
CA SER A 52 -7.20 10.25 -3.48
C SER A 52 -8.48 10.08 -4.34
N GLY A 53 -8.42 9.36 -5.45
CA GLY A 53 -9.55 9.20 -6.38
C GLY A 53 -9.90 10.47 -7.17
N LYS A 54 -9.02 11.48 -7.17
CA LYS A 54 -9.18 12.72 -7.95
C LYS A 54 -8.71 12.58 -9.41
N ALA A 55 -8.08 11.46 -9.74
CA ALA A 55 -7.69 11.08 -11.09
C ALA A 55 -7.85 9.57 -11.24
N ALA A 56 -8.25 9.12 -12.43
CA ALA A 56 -8.41 7.70 -12.72
C ALA A 56 -7.05 6.98 -12.85
N TRP A 57 -7.01 5.73 -12.44
CA TRP A 57 -5.94 4.79 -12.76
C TRP A 57 -6.10 4.30 -14.18
N LYS A 58 -5.05 4.42 -14.99
CA LYS A 58 -5.03 3.80 -16.31
C LYS A 58 -4.58 2.35 -16.20
N LEU A 59 -4.99 1.51 -17.14
CA LEU A 59 -4.50 0.12 -17.20
C LEU A 59 -2.97 0.05 -17.29
N GLU A 60 -2.34 0.97 -18.04
CA GLU A 60 -0.87 1.09 -18.07
C GLU A 60 -0.25 1.34 -16.69
N ASP A 61 -0.95 2.08 -15.80
CA ASP A 61 -0.47 2.33 -14.44
C ASP A 61 -0.58 1.05 -13.60
N VAL A 62 -1.62 0.23 -13.82
CA VAL A 62 -1.81 -1.07 -13.16
C VAL A 62 -0.76 -2.09 -13.60
N ASP A 63 -0.45 -2.14 -14.90
CA ASP A 63 0.61 -3.01 -15.43
C ASP A 63 1.98 -2.64 -14.84
N ARG A 64 2.27 -1.34 -14.70
CA ARG A 64 3.51 -0.87 -14.07
C ARG A 64 3.56 -1.20 -12.57
N LEU A 65 2.46 -1.10 -11.84
CA LEU A 65 2.39 -1.52 -10.43
C LEU A 65 2.67 -3.03 -10.28
N ALA A 66 2.03 -3.84 -11.11
CA ALA A 66 2.20 -5.28 -11.15
C ALA A 66 3.66 -5.67 -11.44
N ALA A 67 4.26 -5.06 -12.46
CA ALA A 67 5.67 -5.26 -12.79
C ALA A 67 6.59 -4.78 -11.66
N HIS A 68 6.29 -3.63 -11.06
CA HIS A 68 7.09 -3.04 -9.98
C HIS A 68 7.20 -3.98 -8.79
N TRP A 69 6.10 -4.56 -8.30
CA TRP A 69 6.13 -5.51 -7.17
C TRP A 69 6.30 -6.97 -7.57
N SER A 70 6.36 -7.27 -8.87
CA SER A 70 6.40 -8.63 -9.41
C SER A 70 5.17 -9.47 -9.00
N ILE A 71 3.99 -8.82 -8.97
CA ILE A 71 2.70 -9.44 -8.65
C ILE A 71 1.82 -9.39 -9.90
N PRO A 72 1.15 -10.48 -10.30
CA PRO A 72 0.20 -10.44 -11.41
C PRO A 72 -0.96 -9.46 -11.17
N VAL A 73 -1.41 -8.75 -12.21
CA VAL A 73 -2.53 -7.79 -12.12
C VAL A 73 -3.79 -8.37 -11.46
N PRO A 74 -4.24 -9.61 -11.77
CA PRO A 74 -5.41 -10.19 -11.10
C PRO A 74 -5.21 -10.33 -9.59
N ASP A 75 -4.01 -10.70 -9.15
CA ASP A 75 -3.67 -10.87 -7.73
C ASP A 75 -3.66 -9.51 -7.01
N LEU A 76 -3.17 -8.46 -7.70
CA LEU A 76 -3.21 -7.08 -7.21
C LEU A 76 -4.64 -6.57 -6.99
N LEU A 77 -5.59 -7.03 -7.79
CA LEU A 77 -7.00 -6.63 -7.72
C LEU A 77 -7.87 -7.56 -6.86
N THR A 78 -7.31 -8.69 -6.39
CA THR A 78 -8.02 -9.64 -5.53
C THR A 78 -8.20 -9.12 -4.11
N GLY A 79 -7.29 -8.24 -3.66
CA GLY A 79 -7.37 -7.56 -2.37
C GLY A 79 -6.02 -7.46 -1.67
N THR A 80 -6.00 -6.74 -0.55
CA THR A 80 -4.77 -6.42 0.19
C THR A 80 -4.05 -7.64 0.72
N GLU A 81 -4.78 -8.60 1.29
CA GLU A 81 -4.20 -9.79 1.93
C GLU A 81 -3.56 -10.73 0.90
N HIS A 82 -4.25 -10.97 -0.22
CA HIS A 82 -3.75 -11.80 -1.31
C HIS A 82 -2.56 -11.16 -2.02
N ALA A 83 -2.66 -9.88 -2.37
CA ALA A 83 -1.56 -9.15 -2.99
C ALA A 83 -0.31 -9.14 -2.10
N ALA A 84 -0.49 -8.97 -0.79
CA ALA A 84 0.63 -9.00 0.15
C ALA A 84 1.25 -10.40 0.31
N ALA A 85 0.48 -11.48 0.13
CA ALA A 85 1.00 -12.85 0.12
C ALA A 85 1.83 -13.15 -1.14
N CYS A 86 1.57 -12.45 -2.25
CA CYS A 86 2.34 -12.57 -3.50
C CYS A 86 3.63 -11.74 -3.50
N LEU A 87 3.90 -10.92 -2.48
CA LEU A 87 5.13 -10.13 -2.43
C LEU A 87 6.37 -11.03 -2.30
N PRO A 88 7.44 -10.75 -3.05
CA PRO A 88 8.74 -11.40 -2.85
C PRO A 88 9.25 -11.10 -1.44
N ALA A 89 9.75 -12.12 -0.73
CA ALA A 89 10.25 -11.99 0.65
C ALA A 89 11.40 -10.97 0.79
N ASP A 90 12.16 -10.74 -0.27
CA ASP A 90 13.26 -9.75 -0.34
C ASP A 90 12.76 -8.29 -0.31
N ARG A 91 11.49 -8.05 -0.65
CA ARG A 91 10.89 -6.72 -0.74
C ARG A 91 10.02 -6.36 0.45
N VAL A 92 9.70 -7.35 1.28
CA VAL A 92 9.03 -7.08 2.54
C VAL A 92 10.11 -6.54 3.46
N GLU A 93 9.99 -5.29 3.87
CA GLU A 93 10.90 -4.74 4.87
C GLU A 93 10.88 -5.69 6.07
N PRO A 94 12.04 -6.23 6.49
CA PRO A 94 12.09 -7.05 7.69
C PRO A 94 11.55 -6.17 8.79
N SER A 95 10.37 -6.52 9.28
CA SER A 95 9.63 -5.68 10.20
C SER A 95 10.59 -5.28 11.30
N ARG A 96 10.87 -3.98 11.43
CA ARG A 96 11.60 -3.41 12.57
C ARG A 96 10.70 -3.53 13.81
N SER A 97 10.38 -4.76 14.17
CA SER A 97 9.48 -5.15 15.26
C SER A 97 10.25 -5.84 16.38
N ALA A 98 11.59 -5.83 16.37
CA ALA A 98 12.41 -6.41 17.43
C ALA A 98 13.68 -5.62 17.79
N GLU A 99 13.76 -4.31 17.51
CA GLU A 99 14.76 -3.44 18.15
C GLU A 99 14.02 -2.32 18.90
N GLN A 100 13.30 -2.73 19.93
CA GLN A 100 12.99 -1.82 21.03
C GLN A 100 14.33 -1.65 21.77
N PRO A 101 15.00 -0.48 21.71
CA PRO A 101 16.22 -0.30 22.47
C PRO A 101 15.86 -0.52 23.94
N ALA A 102 16.54 -1.47 24.58
CA ALA A 102 16.38 -1.74 26.00
C ALA A 102 16.42 -0.41 26.78
N PRO A 103 15.54 -0.19 27.78
CA PRO A 103 15.64 1.00 28.61
C PRO A 103 17.05 1.07 29.22
N PRO A 104 17.69 2.26 29.28
CA PRO A 104 19.03 2.40 29.83
C PRO A 104 19.04 1.87 31.27
N PRO A 105 20.10 1.16 31.71
CA PRO A 105 20.21 0.75 33.10
C PRO A 105 20.22 1.99 33.97
N GLU A 106 19.26 2.07 34.89
CA GLU A 106 19.19 3.11 35.91
C GLU A 106 20.53 3.15 36.67
N PRO A 107 21.15 4.33 36.86
CA PRO A 107 22.42 4.40 37.58
C PRO A 107 22.21 4.09 39.08
N PRO A 108 23.08 3.31 39.73
CA PRO A 108 23.01 3.08 41.16
C PRO A 108 23.39 4.37 41.92
N GLY A 109 22.56 4.73 42.90
CA GLY A 109 22.86 5.73 43.93
C GLY A 109 23.58 5.13 45.13
#